data_AF-A0A4Q3R666-F1
#
_entry.id   AF-A0A4Q3R666-F1
#
_cell.length_a   1.000
_cell.length_b   1.000
_cell.length_c   1.000
_cell.angle_alpha   90.00
_cell.angle_beta   90.00
_cell.angle_gamma   90.00
#
_symmetry.space_group_name_H-M   'P 1'
#
loop_
_entity.id
_entity.type
_entity.pdbx_description
1 polymer ?
#
loop_
_entity_poly.entity_id
_entity_poly.type
_entity_poly.pdbx_seq_one_letter_code
_entity_poly.pdbx_strand_id
1 'polypeptide(L)'
;MQQSSIPDKKAPSTVAVIVAFVTIYLVWGSTYFFIQQAIDDFPPFLMGAIRFITAAMIMVIWSVAKGEKMWDWRLIRVALITGCLLLFVGNGAVIWAEKTIPSSLVAIFISSAPIWFVLLDKPKWKDNLSNKKIILGLAVGFIGVLLLFSRQVRELLSGETS
;
A
#
# COMPACT_ATOMS: atom_id res chain seq x y z
N MET A 1 3.33 28.05 34.33
CA MET A 1 4.05 26.76 34.16
C MET A 1 3.00 25.66 34.17
N GLN A 2 2.56 25.17 33.00
CA GLN A 2 1.62 24.05 32.89
C GLN A 2 2.14 23.12 31.80
N GLN A 3 2.82 22.06 32.23
CA GLN A 3 3.39 21.03 31.39
C GLN A 3 2.26 20.04 31.06
N SER A 4 1.73 20.12 29.84
CA SER A 4 0.78 19.14 29.33
C SER A 4 1.45 17.77 29.26
N SER A 5 1.09 16.88 30.17
CA SER A 5 1.51 15.48 30.18
C SER A 5 0.92 14.77 28.96
N ILE A 6 1.70 14.74 27.87
CA ILE A 6 1.42 13.86 26.73
C ILE A 6 1.47 12.43 27.27
N PRO A 7 0.40 11.62 27.18
CA PRO A 7 0.41 10.26 27.69
C PRO A 7 1.49 9.47 26.96
N ASP A 8 2.37 8.81 27.72
CA ASP A 8 3.36 7.85 27.21
C ASP A 8 2.64 6.79 26.38
N LYS A 9 2.72 6.90 25.05
CA LYS A 9 2.27 5.84 24.14
C LYS A 9 3.19 4.65 24.38
N LYS A 10 2.75 3.70 25.21
CA LYS A 10 3.42 2.39 25.34
C LYS A 10 3.70 1.84 23.95
N ALA A 11 4.97 1.50 23.70
CA ALA A 11 5.36 0.86 22.46
C ALA A 11 4.47 -0.38 22.24
N PRO A 12 3.91 -0.57 21.03
CA PRO A 12 3.01 -1.67 20.76
C PRO A 12 3.71 -3.00 21.04
N SER A 13 3.01 -3.93 21.70
CA SER A 13 3.59 -5.25 21.99
C SER A 13 3.91 -5.98 20.69
N THR A 14 5.00 -6.75 20.68
CA THR A 14 5.40 -7.56 19.51
C THR A 14 4.26 -8.45 19.01
N VAL A 15 3.41 -8.94 19.92
CA VAL A 15 2.23 -9.74 19.58
C VAL A 15 1.19 -8.92 18.82
N ALA A 16 0.93 -7.68 19.24
CA ALA A 16 0.00 -6.79 18.51
C ALA A 16 0.52 -6.48 17.10
N VAL A 17 1.83 -6.31 16.95
CA VAL A 17 2.47 -6.12 15.64
C VAL A 17 2.29 -7.36 14.76
N ILE A 18 2.58 -8.56 15.28
CA ILE A 18 2.41 -9.82 14.53
C ILE A 18 0.96 -10.00 14.08
N VAL A 19 -0.02 -9.79 14.97
CA VAL A 19 -1.45 -9.92 14.65
C VAL A 19 -1.85 -8.91 13.56
N ALA A 20 -1.36 -7.67 13.64
CA ALA A 20 -1.60 -6.68 12.60
C ALA A 20 -1.05 -7.12 11.24
N PHE A 21 0.17 -7.67 11.19
CA PHE A 21 0.77 -8.19 9.96
C PHE A 21 -0.01 -9.36 9.38
N VAL A 22 -0.40 -10.34 10.21
CA VAL A 22 -1.21 -11.49 9.76
C VAL A 22 -2.56 -11.02 9.22
N THR A 23 -3.21 -10.09 9.91
CA THR A 23 -4.49 -9.53 9.46
C THR A 23 -4.34 -8.83 8.11
N ILE A 24 -3.31 -7.99 7.95
CA ILE A 24 -3.04 -7.31 6.68
C ILE A 24 -2.79 -8.33 5.57
N TYR A 25 -1.98 -9.36 5.80
CA TYR A 25 -1.70 -10.37 4.78
C TYR A 25 -2.92 -11.18 4.37
N LEU A 26 -3.77 -11.57 5.32
CA LEU A 26 -5.01 -12.27 5.01
C LEU A 26 -6.00 -11.38 4.26
N VAL A 27 -6.20 -10.15 4.73
CA VAL A 27 -7.15 -9.20 4.12
C VAL A 27 -6.68 -8.78 2.72
N TRP A 28 -5.41 -8.41 2.56
CA TRP A 28 -4.87 -8.03 1.25
C TRP A 28 -4.78 -9.24 0.32
N GLY A 29 -4.26 -10.38 0.79
CA GLY A 29 -4.12 -11.59 -0.02
C GLY A 29 -5.46 -12.10 -0.56
N SER A 30 -6.48 -12.19 0.30
CA SER A 30 -7.83 -12.59 -0.12
C SER A 30 -8.48 -11.57 -1.06
N THR A 31 -8.23 -10.27 -0.88
CA THR A 31 -8.74 -9.23 -1.79
C THR A 31 -8.21 -9.42 -3.21
N TYR A 32 -6.90 -9.67 -3.39
CA TYR A 32 -6.35 -9.92 -4.71
C TYR A 32 -6.89 -11.20 -5.34
N PHE A 33 -7.07 -12.26 -4.55
CA PHE A 33 -7.68 -13.51 -5.00
C PHE A 33 -9.11 -13.30 -5.52
N PHE A 34 -9.96 -12.59 -4.76
CA PHE A 34 -11.33 -12.30 -5.19
C PHE A 34 -11.40 -11.35 -6.40
N ILE A 35 -10.51 -10.35 -6.49
CA ILE A 35 -10.43 -9.47 -7.66
C ILE A 35 -10.08 -10.29 -8.90
N GLN A 36 -9.11 -11.20 -8.80
CA GLN A 36 -8.72 -12.08 -9.91
C GLN A 36 -9.87 -13.00 -10.32
N GLN A 37 -10.62 -13.56 -9.36
CA GLN A 37 -11.76 -14.42 -9.65
C GLN A 37 -12.93 -13.66 -10.31
N ALA A 38 -13.08 -12.37 -10.01
CA ALA A 38 -14.25 -11.61 -10.41
C ALA A 38 -14.01 -10.64 -11.58
N ILE A 39 -12.75 -10.49 -12.03
CA ILE A 39 -12.41 -9.71 -13.23
C ILE A 39 -12.95 -10.36 -14.51
N ASP A 40 -13.20 -11.68 -14.47
CA ASP A 40 -13.82 -12.43 -15.57
C ASP A 40 -15.28 -12.03 -15.78
N ASP A 41 -15.97 -11.61 -14.71
CA ASP A 41 -17.40 -11.28 -14.73
C ASP A 41 -17.68 -9.77 -14.66
N PHE A 42 -16.78 -8.97 -14.08
CA PHE A 42 -17.00 -7.54 -13.84
C PHE A 42 -15.81 -6.65 -14.24
N PRO A 43 -16.05 -5.46 -14.84
CA PRO A 43 -14.99 -4.51 -15.13
C PRO A 43 -14.25 -4.08 -13.84
N PRO A 44 -12.91 -4.11 -13.81
CA PRO A 44 -12.13 -3.87 -12.58
C PRO A 44 -12.35 -2.48 -11.97
N PHE A 45 -12.66 -1.49 -12.79
CA PHE A 45 -13.00 -0.14 -12.33
C PHE A 45 -14.30 -0.09 -11.52
N LEU A 46 -15.30 -0.91 -11.89
CA LEU A 46 -16.58 -0.97 -11.20
C LEU A 46 -16.42 -1.64 -9.83
N MET A 47 -15.64 -2.71 -9.75
CA MET A 47 -15.28 -3.35 -8.49
C MET A 47 -14.52 -2.40 -7.56
N GLY A 48 -13.55 -1.66 -8.10
CA GLY A 48 -12.84 -0.61 -7.38
C GLY A 48 -13.80 0.43 -6.83
N ALA A 49 -14.69 0.98 -7.66
CA ALA A 49 -15.66 2.00 -7.26
C ALA A 49 -16.55 1.52 -6.10
N ILE A 50 -17.13 0.33 -6.20
CA ILE A 50 -17.98 -0.25 -5.14
C ILE A 50 -17.19 -0.41 -3.84
N ARG A 51 -15.97 -0.95 -3.91
CA ARG A 51 -15.11 -1.16 -2.73
C ARG A 51 -14.81 0.16 -2.02
N PHE A 52 -14.41 1.19 -2.76
CA PHE A 52 -14.03 2.48 -2.18
C PHE A 52 -15.24 3.28 -1.69
N ILE A 53 -16.40 3.20 -2.37
CA ILE A 53 -17.65 3.79 -1.88
C ILE A 53 -18.09 3.11 -0.58
N THR A 54 -18.01 1.78 -0.51
CA THR A 54 -18.35 1.02 0.70
C THR A 54 -17.42 1.40 1.86
N ALA A 55 -16.12 1.46 1.62
CA ALA A 55 -15.14 1.87 2.63
C ALA A 55 -15.37 3.32 3.10
N ALA A 56 -15.66 4.25 2.18
CA ALA A 56 -15.98 5.63 2.50
C ALA A 56 -17.25 5.73 3.36
N MET A 57 -18.29 4.98 3.01
CA MET A 57 -19.55 4.93 3.77
C MET A 57 -19.33 4.42 5.20
N ILE A 58 -18.61 3.30 5.36
CA ILE A 58 -18.29 2.73 6.67
C ILE A 58 -17.49 3.74 7.52
N MET A 59 -16.48 4.37 6.94
CA MET A 59 -15.66 5.37 7.65
C MET A 59 -16.47 6.60 8.07
N VAL A 60 -17.37 7.10 7.21
CA VAL A 60 -18.27 8.21 7.56
C VAL A 60 -19.20 7.80 8.69
N ILE A 61 -19.86 6.65 8.61
CA ILE A 61 -20.74 6.13 9.67
C ILE A 61 -19.98 6.00 10.99
N TRP A 62 -18.77 5.45 10.96
CA TRP A 62 -17.93 5.28 12.13
C TRP A 62 -17.51 6.61 12.76
N SER A 63 -17.15 7.60 11.93
CA SER A 63 -16.76 8.92 12.39
C SER A 63 -17.93 9.71 13.00
N VAL A 64 -19.14 9.57 12.41
CA VAL A 64 -20.39 10.06 13.00
C VAL A 64 -20.67 9.39 14.34
N ALA A 65 -20.53 8.07 14.42
CA ALA A 65 -20.75 7.32 15.65
C ALA A 65 -19.78 7.70 16.79
N LYS A 66 -18.55 8.10 16.46
CA LYS A 66 -17.56 8.61 17.43
C LYS A 66 -17.74 10.08 17.82
N GLY A 67 -18.64 10.82 17.14
CA GLY A 67 -18.85 12.24 17.40
C GLY A 67 -17.64 13.12 17.04
N GLU A 68 -16.78 12.66 16.13
CA GLU A 68 -15.63 13.45 15.70
C GLU A 68 -16.09 14.67 14.88
N LYS A 69 -15.36 15.80 14.99
CA LYS A 69 -15.61 16.99 14.16
C LYS A 69 -15.15 16.72 12.72
N MET A 70 -16.00 16.03 11.97
CA MET A 70 -15.76 15.60 10.58
C MET A 70 -15.64 16.78 9.60
N TRP A 71 -16.25 17.92 9.93
CA TRP A 71 -16.37 19.07 9.04
C TRP A 71 -15.21 20.07 9.13
N ASP A 72 -13.97 19.57 9.16
CA ASP A 72 -12.83 20.43 8.82
C ASP A 72 -12.60 20.36 7.31
N TRP A 73 -12.89 21.47 6.64
CA TRP A 73 -12.79 21.59 5.19
C TRP A 73 -11.35 21.47 4.67
N ARG A 74 -10.32 21.65 5.51
CA ARG A 74 -8.93 21.32 5.14
C ARG A 74 -8.71 19.81 5.14
N LEU A 75 -9.14 19.11 6.17
CA LEU A 75 -8.99 17.65 6.28
C LEU A 75 -9.76 16.93 5.18
N ILE A 76 -10.99 17.33 4.91
CA ILE A 76 -11.80 16.77 3.82
C ILE A 76 -11.11 17.00 2.47
N ARG A 77 -10.59 18.20 2.22
CA ARG A 77 -9.93 18.50 0.95
C ARG A 77 -8.64 17.71 0.76
N VAL A 78 -7.84 17.56 1.82
CA VAL A 78 -6.64 16.71 1.80
C VAL A 78 -7.01 15.25 1.55
N ALA A 79 -8.00 14.72 2.26
CA ALA A 79 -8.47 13.33 2.10
C ALA A 79 -9.07 13.07 0.71
N LEU A 80 -9.80 14.04 0.14
CA LEU A 80 -10.34 13.96 -1.21
C LEU A 80 -9.21 13.94 -2.25
N ILE A 81 -8.24 14.85 -2.12
CA ILE A 81 -7.10 14.91 -3.06
C ILE A 81 -6.27 13.63 -2.98
N THR A 82 -5.89 13.19 -1.78
CA THR A 82 -5.08 11.98 -1.61
C THR A 82 -5.84 10.72 -2.02
N GLY A 83 -7.13 10.63 -1.70
CA GLY A 83 -8.02 9.55 -2.12
C GLY A 83 -8.15 9.48 -3.64
N CYS A 84 -8.44 10.60 -4.30
CA CYS A 84 -8.51 10.67 -5.77
C CYS A 84 -7.16 10.34 -6.42
N LEU A 85 -6.05 10.86 -5.89
CA LEU A 85 -4.73 10.55 -6.43
C LEU A 85 -4.42 9.05 -6.29
N LEU A 86 -4.73 8.44 -5.15
CA LEU A 86 -4.52 7.01 -4.93
C LEU A 86 -5.41 6.13 -5.82
N LEU A 87 -6.65 6.56 -6.05
CA LEU A 87 -7.63 5.86 -6.89
C LEU A 87 -7.28 5.96 -8.38
N PHE A 88 -7.12 7.18 -8.89
CA PHE A 88 -6.93 7.41 -10.31
C PHE A 88 -5.47 7.24 -10.74
N VAL A 89 -4.53 7.79 -9.97
CA VAL A 89 -3.10 7.71 -10.30
C VAL A 89 -2.49 6.42 -9.78
N GLY A 90 -2.81 6.00 -8.56
CA GLY A 90 -2.30 4.74 -8.01
C GLY A 90 -2.93 3.52 -8.69
N ASN A 91 -4.20 3.26 -8.39
CA ASN A 91 -4.88 2.07 -8.88
C ASN A 91 -5.20 2.14 -10.38
N GLY A 92 -5.66 3.30 -10.87
CA GLY A 92 -5.98 3.49 -12.28
C GLY A 92 -4.78 3.36 -13.20
N ALA A 93 -3.62 3.94 -12.84
CA ALA A 93 -2.40 3.78 -13.64
C ALA A 93 -1.86 2.36 -13.60
N VAL A 94 -2.01 1.62 -12.49
CA VAL A 94 -1.62 0.21 -12.42
C VAL A 94 -2.50 -0.64 -13.36
N ILE A 95 -3.83 -0.48 -13.29
CA ILE A 95 -4.75 -1.19 -14.19
C ILE A 95 -4.47 -0.83 -15.66
N TRP A 96 -4.16 0.42 -15.95
CA TRP A 96 -3.81 0.86 -17.30
C TRP A 96 -2.44 0.32 -17.75
N ALA A 97 -1.45 0.29 -16.85
CA ALA A 97 -0.14 -0.30 -17.12
C ALA A 97 -0.24 -1.81 -17.37
N GLU A 98 -1.07 -2.54 -16.62
CA GLU A 98 -1.32 -3.97 -16.85
C GLU A 98 -1.97 -4.25 -18.21
N LYS A 99 -2.77 -3.32 -18.75
CA LYS A 99 -3.34 -3.46 -20.09
C LYS A 99 -2.33 -3.20 -21.21
N THR A 100 -1.25 -2.48 -20.93
CA THR A 100 -0.35 -1.94 -21.96
C THR A 100 1.05 -2.55 -21.90
N ILE A 101 1.41 -3.17 -20.79
CA ILE A 101 2.76 -3.65 -20.49
C ILE A 101 2.66 -5.06 -19.88
N PRO A 102 3.55 -6.01 -20.26
CA PRO A 102 3.58 -7.33 -19.64
C PRO A 102 3.69 -7.24 -18.11
N SER A 103 2.94 -8.09 -17.41
CA SER A 103 2.80 -8.10 -15.95
C SER A 103 4.15 -8.16 -15.21
N SER A 104 5.19 -8.70 -15.85
CA SER A 104 6.56 -8.71 -15.35
C SER A 104 7.14 -7.31 -15.13
N LEU A 105 6.90 -6.36 -16.04
CA LEU A 105 7.38 -4.98 -15.89
C LEU A 105 6.57 -4.22 -14.83
N VAL A 106 5.25 -4.44 -14.78
CA VAL A 106 4.37 -3.86 -13.75
C VAL A 106 4.79 -4.34 -12.35
N ALA A 107 5.09 -5.63 -12.21
CA ALA A 107 5.57 -6.19 -10.95
C ALA A 107 6.91 -5.57 -10.51
N ILE A 108 7.83 -5.28 -11.43
CA ILE A 108 9.09 -4.58 -11.12
C ILE A 108 8.80 -3.18 -10.58
N PHE A 109 7.89 -2.43 -11.20
CA PHE A 109 7.49 -1.11 -10.73
C PHE A 109 6.88 -1.16 -9.32
N ILE A 110 5.96 -2.09 -9.06
CA ILE A 110 5.32 -2.24 -7.74
C ILE A 110 6.34 -2.66 -6.67
N SER A 111 7.26 -3.56 -7.02
CA SER A 111 8.30 -4.03 -6.11
C SER A 111 9.38 -2.97 -5.83
N SER A 112 9.48 -1.94 -6.67
CA SER A 112 10.33 -0.76 -6.43
C SER A 112 9.70 0.27 -5.48
N ALA A 113 8.42 0.13 -5.11
CA ALA A 113 7.71 1.08 -4.23
C ALA A 113 8.43 1.37 -2.90
N PRO A 114 9.04 0.39 -2.19
CA PRO A 114 9.77 0.67 -0.95
C PRO A 114 10.96 1.61 -1.17
N ILE A 115 11.62 1.52 -2.33
CA ILE A 115 12.75 2.37 -2.70
C ILE A 115 12.26 3.81 -2.88
N TRP A 116 11.16 4.00 -3.60
CA TRP A 116 10.53 5.31 -3.77
C TRP A 116 10.03 5.91 -2.45
N PHE A 117 9.49 5.10 -1.53
CA PHE A 117 9.10 5.58 -0.19
C PHE A 117 10.31 6.11 0.58
N VAL A 118 11.43 5.39 0.58
CA VAL A 118 12.66 5.85 1.25
C VAL A 118 13.22 7.10 0.56
N LEU A 119 13.21 7.14 -0.78
CA LEU A 119 13.73 8.27 -1.55
C LEU A 119 12.88 9.54 -1.39
N LEU A 120 11.56 9.40 -1.34
CA LEU A 120 10.65 10.54 -1.25
C LEU A 120 10.46 11.05 0.19
N ASP A 121 10.80 10.26 1.22
CA ASP A 121 10.80 10.69 2.63
C ASP A 121 12.04 11.52 3.00
N LYS A 122 12.39 12.49 2.13
CA LYS A 122 13.53 13.41 2.23
C LYS A 122 13.68 14.08 3.61
N PRO A 123 12.60 14.53 4.30
CA PRO A 123 12.72 15.15 5.62
C PRO A 123 13.26 14.21 6.70
N LYS A 124 13.08 12.89 6.56
CA LYS A 124 13.51 11.89 7.55
C LYS A 124 14.79 11.15 7.19
N TRP A 125 15.44 11.48 6.07
CA TRP A 125 16.67 10.81 5.62
C TRP A 125 17.76 10.78 6.69
N LYS A 126 17.88 11.84 7.49
CA LYS A 126 18.91 11.94 8.53
C LYS A 126 18.75 10.87 9.63
N ASP A 127 17.52 10.52 9.98
CA ASP A 127 17.20 9.49 10.97
C ASP A 127 17.13 8.09 10.34
N ASN A 128 16.55 7.99 9.14
CA ASN A 128 16.36 6.72 8.45
C ASN A 128 17.68 6.10 7.94
N LEU A 129 18.57 6.93 7.39
CA LEU A 129 19.85 6.47 6.81
C LEU A 129 20.95 6.31 7.85
N SER A 130 20.77 6.83 9.07
CA SER A 130 21.73 6.61 10.16
C SER A 130 21.47 5.30 10.92
N ASN A 131 20.25 4.76 10.82
CA ASN A 131 19.86 3.54 11.50
C ASN A 131 20.26 2.28 10.70
N LYS A 132 21.28 1.57 11.19
CA LYS A 132 21.78 0.31 10.59
C LYS A 132 20.69 -0.75 10.38
N LYS A 133 19.64 -0.78 11.22
CA LYS A 133 18.52 -1.73 11.07
C LYS A 133 17.65 -1.42 9.85
N ILE A 134 17.49 -0.15 9.51
CA ILE A 134 16.71 0.29 8.34
C ILE A 134 17.47 -0.02 7.06
N ILE A 135 18.78 0.22 7.05
CA ILE A 135 19.65 -0.18 5.93
C ILE A 135 19.62 -1.69 5.74
N LEU A 136 19.72 -2.47 6.83
CA LEU A 136 19.65 -3.93 6.76
C LEU A 136 18.29 -4.40 6.23
N GLY A 137 17.20 -3.82 6.73
CA GLY A 137 15.85 -4.12 6.25
C GLY A 137 15.64 -3.75 4.77
N LEU A 138 16.20 -2.63 4.33
CA LEU A 138 16.17 -2.20 2.93
C LEU A 138 16.97 -3.15 2.04
N ALA A 139 18.17 -3.55 2.47
CA ALA A 139 19.00 -4.53 1.75
C ALA A 139 18.31 -5.89 1.66
N VAL A 140 17.76 -6.39 2.77
CA VAL A 140 16.99 -7.64 2.80
C VAL A 140 15.74 -7.55 1.92
N GLY A 141 15.02 -6.43 1.95
CA GLY A 141 13.87 -6.18 1.08
C GLY A 141 14.25 -6.18 -0.40
N PHE A 142 15.38 -5.53 -0.75
CA PHE A 142 15.91 -5.52 -2.11
C PHE A 142 16.33 -6.92 -2.58
N ILE A 143 16.99 -7.70 -1.73
CA ILE A 143 17.32 -9.11 -2.01
C ILE A 143 16.05 -9.94 -2.20
N GLY A 144 15.03 -9.74 -1.37
CA GLY A 144 13.74 -10.41 -1.49
C GLY A 144 13.06 -10.12 -2.82
N VAL A 145 13.08 -8.87 -3.27
CA VAL A 145 12.61 -8.46 -4.60
C VAL A 145 13.42 -9.18 -5.69
N LEU A 146 14.76 -9.12 -5.65
CA LEU A 146 15.60 -9.84 -6.63
C LEU A 146 15.32 -11.34 -6.69
N LEU A 147 15.09 -11.98 -5.54
CA LEU A 147 14.72 -13.41 -5.47
C LEU A 147 13.36 -13.69 -6.09
N LEU A 148 12.35 -12.84 -5.82
CA LEU A 148 11.03 -12.95 -6.42
C LEU A 148 11.12 -12.91 -7.94
N PHE A 149 11.90 -11.96 -8.48
CA PHE A 149 12.09 -11.80 -9.92
C PHE A 149 13.10 -12.77 -10.53
N SER A 150 13.95 -13.42 -9.74
CA SER A 150 14.93 -14.39 -10.26
C SER A 150 14.25 -15.54 -11.00
N ARG A 151 13.05 -15.94 -10.56
CA ARG A 151 12.21 -16.93 -11.26
C ARG A 151 11.69 -16.39 -12.59
N GLN A 152 11.19 -15.16 -12.61
CA GLN A 152 10.66 -14.52 -13.82
C GLN A 152 11.77 -14.24 -14.86
N VAL A 153 12.95 -13.79 -14.40
CA VAL A 153 14.12 -13.58 -15.25
C VAL A 153 14.63 -14.91 -15.80
N ARG A 154 14.59 -15.99 -15.00
CA ARG A 154 14.95 -17.33 -15.47
C ARG A 154 13.97 -17.84 -16.54
N GLU A 155 12.67 -17.57 -16.41
CA GLU A 155 11.66 -17.88 -17.43
C GLU A 155 11.88 -17.09 -18.74
N LEU A 156 12.19 -15.79 -18.64
CA LEU A 156 12.51 -14.96 -19.81
C LEU A 156 13.82 -15.39 -20.49
N LEU A 157 14.79 -15.87 -19.72
CA LEU A 157 16.04 -16.42 -20.24
C LEU A 157 15.90 -17.86 -20.75
N SER A 158 14.88 -18.61 -20.29
CA SER A 158 14.54 -19.95 -20.78
C SER A 158 13.51 -19.94 -21.90
N GLY A 159 13.17 -18.77 -22.44
CA GLY A 159 12.27 -18.59 -23.58
C GLY A 159 12.88 -19.13 -24.88
N GLU A 160 12.88 -20.45 -25.03
CA GLU A 160 12.45 -21.04 -26.30
C GLU A 160 11.02 -20.58 -26.55
N THR A 161 10.84 -19.91 -27.68
CA THR A 161 9.56 -19.52 -28.25
C THR A 161 8.64 -20.73 -28.43
N SER A 162 7.42 -20.67 -27.88
CA SER A 162 6.23 -21.32 -28.45
C SER A 162 4.98 -20.63 -27.96
#